data_AF-Q5KV71-F1
#
_entry.id   AF-Q5KV71-F1
#
_cell.length_a   1.000
_cell.length_b   1.000
_cell.length_c   1.000
_cell.angle_alpha   90.00
_cell.angle_beta   90.00
_cell.angle_gamma   90.00
#
_symmetry.space_group_name_H-M   'P 1'
#
loop_
_entity.id
_entity.type
_entity.pdbx_description
1 polymer ?
#
loop_
_entity_poly.entity_id
_entity_poly.type
_entity_poly.pdbx_seq_one_letter_code
_entity_poly.pdbx_strand_id
1 'polypeptide(L)'
;MRIKVLNRIYECENDIKEISSLLQELNLLFEQLDYKISYVLIDGNKIGDHIEECILQNFINIKDIEIYVKINKQTLKNVVSAINQVLNGLINKVERLSANFYKGENQNIWREFQSFIDYMQWLNNAFSYLKEDIFIVQKCRALFNVLSDLQNQLRHLEDALRYKDFILVADILNYEIKQSIDELIREVSVLTHLEEKEDYAN
;
A
#
# COMPACT_ATOMS: atom_id res chain seq x y z
N MET A 1 20.27 15.44 -14.41
CA MET A 1 20.00 14.93 -13.05
C MET A 1 18.97 13.82 -13.12
N ARG A 2 19.02 12.84 -12.21
CA ARG A 2 17.92 11.90 -11.98
C ARG A 2 17.32 12.13 -10.60
N ILE A 3 16.00 12.21 -10.53
CA ILE A 3 15.26 12.38 -9.27
C ILE A 3 14.32 11.19 -9.10
N LYS A 4 14.48 10.44 -8.02
CA LYS A 4 13.70 9.26 -7.69
C LYS A 4 12.74 9.55 -6.54
N VAL A 5 11.46 9.27 -6.72
CA VAL A 5 10.45 9.46 -5.67
C VAL A 5 9.21 8.63 -5.96
N LEU A 6 8.57 8.05 -4.94
CA LEU A 6 7.34 7.24 -5.09
C LEU A 6 7.43 6.16 -6.19
N ASN A 7 8.58 5.47 -6.24
CA ASN A 7 8.92 4.47 -7.26
C ASN A 7 8.90 4.99 -8.73
N ARG A 8 9.03 6.31 -8.92
CA ARG A 8 9.17 6.99 -10.21
C ARG A 8 10.57 7.57 -10.36
N ILE A 9 11.01 7.69 -11.61
CA ILE A 9 12.28 8.31 -11.97
C ILE A 9 11.97 9.46 -12.93
N TYR A 10 12.44 10.65 -12.56
CA TYR A 10 12.37 11.85 -13.37
C TYR A 10 13.78 12.19 -13.86
N GLU A 11 13.90 12.51 -15.15
CA GLU A 11 15.14 13.00 -15.75
C GLU A 11 14.94 14.47 -16.13
N CYS A 12 15.83 15.34 -15.66
CA CYS A 12 15.83 16.76 -16.00
C CYS A 12 17.26 17.25 -16.25
N GLU A 13 17.40 18.38 -16.93
CA GLU A 13 18.69 19.02 -17.07
C GLU A 13 19.14 19.57 -15.71
N ASN A 14 20.46 19.74 -15.53
CA ASN A 14 20.99 20.40 -14.33
C ASN A 14 20.80 21.93 -14.48
N ASP A 15 19.56 22.36 -14.69
CA ASP A 15 19.12 23.75 -14.79
C ASP A 15 18.25 24.11 -13.58
N ILE A 16 18.52 25.28 -13.00
CA ILE A 16 17.86 25.71 -11.76
C ILE A 16 16.35 25.89 -11.93
N LYS A 17 15.86 26.31 -13.11
CA LYS A 17 14.44 26.52 -13.34
C LYS A 17 13.72 25.19 -13.48
N GLU A 18 14.30 24.24 -14.21
CA GLU A 18 13.73 22.89 -14.33
C GLU A 18 13.65 22.19 -12.97
N ILE A 19 14.73 22.27 -12.19
CA ILE A 19 14.79 21.66 -10.86
C ILE A 19 13.77 22.32 -9.93
N SER A 20 13.70 23.65 -9.88
CA SER A 20 12.72 24.36 -9.05
C SER A 20 11.28 24.05 -9.45
N SER A 21 10.97 23.99 -10.76
CA SER A 21 9.63 23.63 -11.23
C SER A 21 9.23 22.23 -10.80
N LEU A 22 10.13 21.26 -10.97
CA LEU A 22 9.87 19.88 -10.58
C LEU A 22 9.70 19.73 -9.06
N LEU A 23 10.54 20.40 -8.25
CA LEU A 23 10.39 20.37 -6.80
C LEU A 23 9.06 21.00 -6.35
N GLN A 24 8.60 22.07 -7.01
CA GLN A 24 7.29 22.66 -6.74
C GLN A 24 6.15 21.70 -7.09
N GLU A 25 6.22 21.03 -8.24
CA GLU A 25 5.24 20.02 -8.64
C GLU A 25 5.20 18.85 -7.65
N LEU A 26 6.36 18.38 -7.19
CA LEU A 26 6.46 17.32 -6.19
C LEU A 26 5.91 17.76 -4.84
N ASN A 27 6.17 19.00 -4.40
CA ASN A 27 5.61 19.54 -3.16
C ASN A 27 4.08 19.60 -3.22
N LEU A 28 3.51 20.09 -4.32
CA LEU A 28 2.06 20.10 -4.53
C LEU A 28 1.48 18.67 -4.52
N LEU A 29 2.17 17.72 -5.14
CA LEU A 29 1.80 16.31 -5.11
C LEU A 29 1.82 15.76 -3.67
N PHE A 30 2.85 16.06 -2.89
CA PHE A 30 2.95 15.59 -1.51
C PHE A 30 1.86 16.20 -0.63
N GLU A 31 1.53 17.48 -0.80
CA GLU A 31 0.41 18.12 -0.10
C GLU A 31 -0.93 17.45 -0.44
N GLN A 32 -1.18 17.17 -1.72
CA GLN A 32 -2.40 16.49 -2.18
C GLN A 32 -2.53 15.06 -1.64
N LEU A 33 -1.41 14.35 -1.52
CA LEU A 33 -1.36 12.97 -1.03
C LEU A 33 -1.19 12.86 0.50
N ASP A 34 -1.12 14.01 1.19
CA ASP A 34 -0.80 14.16 2.61
C ASP A 34 0.48 13.39 3.03
N TYR A 35 1.49 13.50 2.17
CA TYR A 35 2.85 13.06 2.41
C TYR A 35 3.71 14.20 2.94
N LYS A 36 4.71 13.83 3.75
CA LYS A 36 5.80 14.73 4.18
C LYS A 36 7.12 14.16 3.73
N ILE A 37 8.02 15.00 3.25
CA ILE A 37 9.40 14.57 3.00
C ILE A 37 10.04 14.21 4.34
N SER A 38 10.59 12.99 4.42
CA SER A 38 11.31 12.53 5.60
C SER A 38 12.80 12.81 5.49
N TYR A 39 13.40 12.51 4.34
CA TYR A 39 14.79 12.82 4.02
C TYR A 39 15.03 12.65 2.52
N VAL A 40 16.15 13.16 2.06
CA VAL A 40 16.62 13.02 0.68
C VAL A 40 18.02 12.41 0.68
N LEU A 41 18.32 11.56 -0.30
CA LEU A 41 19.70 11.14 -0.60
C LEU A 41 20.18 11.92 -1.82
N ILE A 42 21.24 12.72 -1.67
CA ILE A 42 21.90 13.40 -2.80
C ILE A 42 23.23 12.70 -3.06
N ASP A 43 23.35 12.06 -4.22
CA ASP A 43 24.49 11.21 -4.60
C ASP A 43 24.86 10.19 -3.50
N GLY A 44 23.82 9.65 -2.83
CA GLY A 44 23.95 8.70 -1.72
C GLY A 44 24.12 9.32 -0.32
N ASN A 45 24.29 10.63 -0.21
CA ASN A 45 24.43 11.32 1.08
C ASN A 45 23.06 11.72 1.64
N LYS A 46 22.77 11.30 2.87
CA LYS A 46 21.49 11.57 3.53
C LYS A 46 21.41 13.01 4.05
N ILE A 47 20.37 13.72 3.63
CA ILE A 47 20.05 15.09 4.02
C ILE A 47 18.65 15.10 4.65
N GLY A 48 18.56 15.54 5.91
CA GLY A 48 17.30 15.62 6.66
C GLY A 48 16.63 16.99 6.60
N ASP A 49 17.43 18.06 6.63
CA ASP A 49 16.97 19.45 6.71
C ASP A 49 17.60 20.30 5.58
N HIS A 50 17.05 21.48 5.32
CA HIS A 50 17.55 22.44 4.32
C HIS A 50 17.72 21.84 2.91
N ILE A 51 16.86 20.89 2.55
CA ILE A 51 16.94 20.11 1.30
C ILE A 51 17.01 21.03 0.07
N GLU A 52 16.12 22.03 0.00
CA GLU A 52 16.07 22.97 -1.12
C GLU A 52 17.37 23.78 -1.23
N GLU A 53 17.89 24.29 -0.11
CA GLU A 53 19.17 25.01 -0.08
C GLU A 53 20.34 24.12 -0.54
N CYS A 54 20.40 22.87 -0.07
CA CYS A 54 21.44 21.92 -0.47
C CYS A 54 21.42 21.61 -1.97
N ILE A 55 20.22 21.44 -2.54
CA ILE A 55 20.06 21.19 -3.98
C ILE A 55 20.49 22.44 -4.76
N LEU A 56 19.97 23.62 -4.39
CA LEU A 56 20.24 24.87 -5.12
C LEU A 56 21.70 25.33 -5.04
N GLN A 57 22.43 25.01 -3.98
CA GLN A 57 23.84 25.39 -3.85
C GLN A 57 24.78 24.55 -4.73
N ASN A 58 24.40 23.31 -5.07
CA ASN A 58 25.29 22.35 -5.74
C ASN A 58 24.68 21.67 -6.98
N PHE A 59 23.54 22.16 -7.49
CA PHE A 59 22.75 21.49 -8.54
C PHE A 59 23.52 21.11 -9.81
N ILE A 60 24.57 21.85 -10.17
CA ILE A 60 25.41 21.58 -11.34
C ILE A 60 26.06 20.19 -11.25
N ASN A 61 26.46 19.76 -10.06
CA ASN A 61 27.24 18.53 -9.86
C ASN A 61 26.41 17.32 -9.43
N ILE A 62 25.16 17.54 -9.01
CA ILE A 62 24.29 16.48 -8.51
C ILE A 62 23.92 15.55 -9.67
N LYS A 63 24.09 14.24 -9.46
CA LYS A 63 23.71 13.22 -10.44
C LYS A 63 22.40 12.57 -10.07
N ASP A 64 22.23 12.19 -8.81
CA ASP A 64 21.10 11.43 -8.30
C ASP A 64 20.52 12.08 -7.04
N ILE A 65 19.20 12.25 -7.01
CA ILE A 65 18.42 12.64 -5.84
C ILE A 65 17.40 11.53 -5.58
N GLU A 66 17.30 11.03 -4.35
CA GLU A 66 16.27 10.08 -3.95
C GLU A 66 15.47 10.66 -2.79
N ILE A 67 14.18 10.92 -3.00
CA ILE A 67 13.29 11.55 -2.02
C ILE A 67 12.49 10.47 -1.32
N TYR A 68 12.61 10.42 0.01
CA TYR A 68 11.87 9.51 0.86
C TYR A 68 10.80 10.28 1.61
N VAL A 69 9.56 9.84 1.46
CA VAL A 69 8.40 10.46 2.10
C VAL A 69 7.84 9.59 3.22
N LYS A 70 7.01 10.20 4.06
CA LYS A 70 6.20 9.56 5.10
C LYS A 70 4.74 9.99 4.96
N ILE A 71 3.83 9.09 5.29
CA ILE A 71 2.40 9.42 5.39
C ILE A 71 2.17 10.28 6.63
N ASN A 72 1.34 11.30 6.52
CA ASN A 72 0.89 12.06 7.67
C ASN A 72 0.16 11.15 8.68
N LYS A 73 0.51 11.26 9.97
CA LYS A 73 -0.04 10.42 11.05
C LYS A 73 -1.57 10.33 11.04
N GLN A 74 -2.27 11.45 10.82
CA GLN A 74 -3.73 11.43 10.82
C GLN A 74 -4.29 10.67 9.60
N THR A 75 -3.66 10.82 8.45
CA THR A 75 -4.04 10.10 7.23
C THR A 75 -3.72 8.62 7.34
N LEU A 76 -2.56 8.26 7.90
CA LEU A 76 -2.22 6.87 8.19
C LEU A 76 -3.29 6.23 9.08
N LYS A 77 -3.65 6.89 10.18
CA LYS A 77 -4.70 6.43 11.10
C LYS A 77 -6.05 6.22 10.41
N ASN A 78 -6.44 7.16 9.56
CA ASN A 78 -7.70 7.06 8.81
C ASN A 78 -7.68 5.87 7.83
N VAL A 79 -6.58 5.67 7.11
CA VAL A 79 -6.39 4.55 6.18
C VAL A 79 -6.42 3.22 6.93
N VAL A 80 -5.67 3.10 8.03
CA VAL A 80 -5.62 1.88 8.85
C VAL A 80 -6.99 1.56 9.45
N SER A 81 -7.71 2.58 9.95
CA SER A 81 -9.08 2.41 10.44
C SER A 81 -10.03 1.91 9.36
N ALA A 82 -9.93 2.45 8.14
CA ALA A 82 -10.75 2.03 7.01
C ALA A 82 -10.44 0.58 6.60
N ILE A 83 -9.16 0.20 6.56
CA ILE A 83 -8.72 -1.18 6.29
C ILE A 83 -9.31 -2.14 7.31
N ASN A 84 -9.20 -1.83 8.60
CA ASN A 84 -9.77 -2.64 9.67
C ASN A 84 -11.29 -2.83 9.53
N GLN A 85 -12.01 -1.77 9.17
CA GLN A 85 -13.46 -1.86 8.97
C GLN A 85 -13.82 -2.82 7.82
N VAL A 86 -13.08 -2.75 6.71
CA VAL A 86 -13.30 -3.62 5.55
C VAL A 86 -12.95 -5.08 5.86
N LEU A 87 -11.78 -5.33 6.47
CA LEU A 87 -11.33 -6.69 6.81
C LEU A 87 -12.28 -7.40 7.78
N ASN A 88 -12.75 -6.71 8.82
CA ASN A 88 -13.71 -7.28 9.78
C ASN A 88 -15.04 -7.67 9.13
N GLY A 89 -15.49 -6.94 8.11
CA GLY A 89 -16.69 -7.27 7.35
C GLY A 89 -16.50 -8.43 6.36
N LEU A 90 -15.26 -8.72 5.96
CA LEU A 90 -14.95 -9.70 4.92
C LEU A 90 -15.02 -11.14 5.39
N ILE A 91 -14.71 -11.45 6.66
CA ILE A 91 -14.73 -12.83 7.18
C ILE A 91 -16.10 -13.48 6.96
N ASN A 92 -17.16 -12.85 7.49
CA ASN A 92 -18.54 -13.34 7.36
C ASN A 92 -18.97 -13.46 5.89
N LYS A 93 -18.47 -12.55 5.03
CA LYS A 93 -18.78 -12.56 3.60
C LYS A 93 -18.13 -13.75 2.89
N VAL A 94 -16.88 -14.05 3.22
CA VAL A 94 -16.14 -15.19 2.67
C VAL A 94 -16.77 -16.51 3.10
N GLU A 95 -17.15 -16.64 4.37
CA GLU A 95 -17.87 -17.83 4.88
C GLU A 95 -19.21 -18.04 4.16
N ARG A 96 -19.96 -16.96 3.93
CA ARG A 96 -21.23 -17.06 3.19
C ARG A 96 -21.01 -17.41 1.73
N LEU A 97 -19.98 -16.83 1.09
CA LEU A 97 -19.62 -17.12 -0.30
C LEU A 97 -19.20 -18.58 -0.46
N SER A 98 -18.33 -19.10 0.40
CA SER A 98 -17.90 -20.51 0.34
C SER A 98 -19.08 -21.47 0.51
N ALA A 99 -19.94 -21.22 1.52
CA ALA A 99 -21.14 -22.01 1.76
C ALA A 99 -22.11 -21.99 0.57
N ASN A 100 -22.18 -20.88 -0.15
CA ASN A 100 -23.01 -20.76 -1.35
C ASN A 100 -22.41 -21.50 -2.54
N PHE A 101 -21.09 -21.45 -2.76
CA PHE A 101 -20.43 -22.23 -3.82
C PHE A 101 -20.58 -23.74 -3.62
N TYR A 102 -20.53 -24.25 -2.38
CA TYR A 102 -20.83 -25.66 -2.10
C TYR A 102 -22.27 -26.07 -2.47
N LYS A 103 -23.23 -25.13 -2.43
CA LYS A 103 -24.65 -25.39 -2.74
C LYS A 103 -24.97 -25.32 -4.23
N GLY A 104 -24.01 -24.92 -5.08
CA GLY A 104 -24.19 -24.76 -6.52
C GLY A 104 -24.78 -23.42 -6.94
N GLU A 105 -24.76 -23.16 -8.25
CA GLU A 105 -25.05 -21.85 -8.85
C GLU A 105 -26.46 -21.32 -8.53
N ASN A 106 -26.51 -20.12 -7.93
CA ASN A 106 -27.67 -19.24 -7.91
C ASN A 106 -27.19 -17.86 -8.38
N GLN A 107 -27.98 -17.15 -9.19
CA GLN A 107 -27.65 -15.81 -9.71
C GLN A 107 -27.21 -14.82 -8.62
N ASN A 108 -27.65 -15.00 -7.37
CA ASN A 108 -27.26 -14.13 -6.28
C ASN A 108 -25.78 -14.30 -5.84
N ILE A 109 -25.18 -15.48 -6.06
CA ILE A 109 -23.79 -15.79 -5.69
C ILE A 109 -22.81 -14.89 -6.45
N TRP A 110 -23.03 -14.74 -7.75
CA TRP A 110 -22.16 -13.92 -8.61
C TRP A 110 -22.14 -12.44 -8.22
N ARG A 111 -23.27 -11.90 -7.75
CA ARG A 111 -23.33 -10.52 -7.23
C ARG A 111 -22.53 -10.37 -5.95
N GLU A 112 -22.66 -11.32 -5.02
CA GLU A 112 -21.89 -11.30 -3.78
C GLU A 112 -20.38 -11.47 -4.05
N PHE A 113 -20.04 -12.31 -5.04
CA PHE A 113 -18.68 -12.55 -5.48
C PHE A 113 -18.06 -11.29 -6.11
N GLN A 114 -18.77 -10.61 -7.01
CA GLN A 114 -18.33 -9.33 -7.58
C GLN A 114 -18.01 -8.33 -6.47
N SER A 115 -18.93 -8.17 -5.52
CA SER A 115 -18.73 -7.27 -4.40
C SER A 115 -17.57 -7.70 -3.47
N PHE A 116 -17.20 -8.99 -3.43
CA PHE A 116 -15.99 -9.44 -2.73
C PHE A 116 -14.72 -9.02 -3.49
N ILE A 117 -14.71 -9.18 -4.82
CA ILE A 117 -13.60 -8.72 -5.67
C ILE A 117 -13.40 -7.20 -5.54
N ASP A 118 -14.48 -6.42 -5.50
CA ASP A 118 -14.40 -4.96 -5.34
C ASP A 118 -13.71 -4.58 -4.01
N TYR A 119 -14.01 -5.29 -2.92
CA TYR A 119 -13.32 -5.08 -1.64
C TYR A 119 -11.84 -5.48 -1.70
N MET A 120 -11.50 -6.57 -2.39
CA MET A 120 -10.11 -7.00 -2.57
C MET A 120 -9.30 -5.98 -3.38
N GLN A 121 -9.90 -5.41 -4.42
CA GLN A 121 -9.27 -4.33 -5.19
C GLN A 121 -9.07 -3.08 -4.33
N TRP A 122 -10.07 -2.70 -3.54
CA TRP A 122 -9.95 -1.57 -2.63
C TRP A 122 -8.84 -1.77 -1.59
N LEU A 123 -8.76 -2.96 -0.98
CA LEU A 123 -7.67 -3.31 -0.06
C LEU A 123 -6.31 -3.24 -0.74
N ASN A 124 -6.18 -3.80 -1.95
CA ASN A 124 -4.94 -3.75 -2.71
C ASN A 124 -4.48 -2.30 -2.96
N ASN A 125 -5.40 -1.39 -3.26
CA ASN A 125 -5.11 0.03 -3.44
C ASN A 125 -4.67 0.68 -2.12
N ALA A 126 -5.39 0.41 -1.02
CA ALA A 126 -5.05 0.95 0.30
C ALA A 126 -3.66 0.49 0.76
N PHE A 127 -3.33 -0.78 0.59
CA PHE A 127 -1.99 -1.28 0.92
C PHE A 127 -0.90 -0.80 -0.03
N SER A 128 -1.23 -0.54 -1.30
CA SER A 128 -0.28 0.07 -2.23
C SER A 128 0.09 1.49 -1.81
N TYR A 129 -0.89 2.28 -1.32
CA TYR A 129 -0.63 3.57 -0.71
C TYR A 129 0.29 3.46 0.52
N LEU A 130 0.08 2.46 1.39
CA LEU A 130 0.96 2.23 2.54
C LEU A 130 2.39 1.80 2.15
N LYS A 131 2.60 1.17 0.98
CA LYS A 131 3.93 0.77 0.50
C LYS A 131 4.81 1.95 0.11
N GLU A 132 4.23 3.11 -0.15
CA GLU A 132 5.01 4.32 -0.50
C GLU A 132 5.77 4.89 0.70
N ASP A 133 5.35 4.55 1.94
CA ASP A 133 6.09 4.90 3.15
C ASP A 133 7.12 3.81 3.48
N ILE A 134 8.40 4.12 3.28
CA ILE A 134 9.48 3.16 3.50
C ILE A 134 9.58 2.67 4.95
N PHE A 135 9.17 3.49 5.93
CA PHE A 135 9.21 3.10 7.33
C PHE A 135 8.15 2.04 7.63
N ILE A 136 6.97 2.17 7.00
CA ILE A 136 5.93 1.14 7.06
C ILE A 136 6.43 -0.15 6.42
N VAL A 137 7.02 -0.08 5.21
CA VAL A 137 7.56 -1.26 4.52
C VAL A 137 8.60 -2.00 5.38
N GLN A 138 9.50 -1.28 6.03
CA GLN A 138 10.53 -1.88 6.88
C GLN A 138 9.96 -2.49 8.17
N LYS A 139 9.04 -1.80 8.84
CA LYS A 139 8.49 -2.25 10.13
C LYS A 139 7.40 -3.32 9.97
N CYS A 140 6.67 -3.31 8.86
CA CYS A 140 5.51 -4.17 8.62
C CYS A 140 5.78 -5.18 7.49
N ARG A 141 6.98 -5.74 7.43
CA ARG A 141 7.33 -6.74 6.42
C ARG A 141 6.39 -7.95 6.43
N ALA A 142 5.96 -8.39 7.61
CA ALA A 142 5.04 -9.52 7.77
C ALA A 142 3.68 -9.24 7.10
N LEU A 143 3.09 -8.06 7.33
CA LEU A 143 1.89 -7.59 6.62
C LEU A 143 2.00 -7.74 5.09
N PHE A 144 3.13 -7.30 4.52
CA PHE A 144 3.32 -7.36 3.07
C PHE A 144 3.55 -8.78 2.53
N ASN A 145 4.09 -9.68 3.35
CA ASN A 145 4.15 -11.10 2.99
C ASN A 145 2.75 -11.70 2.93
N VAL A 146 1.92 -11.48 3.95
CA VAL A 146 0.53 -11.97 3.97
C VAL A 146 -0.27 -11.43 2.78
N LEU A 147 -0.05 -10.17 2.39
CA LEU A 147 -0.68 -9.60 1.19
C LEU A 147 -0.23 -10.30 -0.10
N SER A 148 1.05 -10.63 -0.20
CA SER A 148 1.56 -11.40 -1.34
C SER A 148 0.94 -12.79 -1.38
N ASP A 149 0.77 -13.44 -0.22
CA ASP A 149 0.14 -14.75 -0.14
C ASP A 149 -1.34 -14.69 -0.53
N LEU A 150 -2.08 -13.69 -0.04
CA LEU A 150 -3.47 -13.45 -0.45
C LEU A 150 -3.59 -13.25 -1.98
N GLN A 151 -2.66 -12.49 -2.58
CA GLN A 151 -2.62 -12.33 -4.04
C GLN A 151 -2.37 -13.65 -4.77
N ASN A 152 -1.61 -14.57 -4.18
CA ASN A 152 -1.42 -15.92 -4.74
C ASN A 152 -2.73 -16.72 -4.67
N GLN A 153 -3.43 -16.68 -3.53
CA GLN A 153 -4.71 -17.39 -3.37
C GLN A 153 -5.81 -16.85 -4.28
N LEU A 154 -5.83 -15.54 -4.54
CA LEU A 154 -6.75 -14.96 -5.53
C LEU A 154 -6.48 -15.48 -6.95
N ARG A 155 -5.23 -15.82 -7.30
CA ARG A 155 -4.92 -16.45 -8.59
C ARG A 155 -5.38 -17.90 -8.64
N HIS A 156 -5.18 -18.67 -7.58
CA HIS A 156 -5.72 -20.03 -7.49
C HIS A 156 -7.26 -20.04 -7.57
N LEU A 157 -7.91 -19.06 -6.93
CA LEU A 157 -9.36 -18.87 -7.01
C LEU A 157 -9.81 -18.57 -8.45
N GLU A 158 -9.08 -17.71 -9.17
CA GLU A 158 -9.34 -17.41 -10.58
C GLU A 158 -9.22 -18.68 -11.44
N ASP A 159 -8.19 -19.49 -11.24
CA ASP A 159 -8.01 -20.75 -11.95
C ASP A 159 -9.16 -21.73 -11.68
N ALA A 160 -9.55 -21.92 -10.42
CA ALA A 160 -10.68 -22.77 -10.04
C ALA A 160 -11.99 -22.31 -10.71
N LEU A 161 -12.23 -21.00 -10.77
CA LEU A 161 -13.38 -20.42 -11.48
C LEU A 161 -13.33 -20.68 -12.99
N ARG A 162 -12.16 -20.56 -13.63
CA ARG A 162 -11.98 -20.85 -15.06
C ARG A 162 -12.31 -22.30 -15.39
N TYR A 163 -11.94 -23.24 -14.51
CA TYR A 163 -12.27 -24.65 -14.65
C TYR A 163 -13.68 -25.03 -14.14
N LYS A 164 -14.44 -24.06 -13.61
CA LYS A 164 -15.76 -24.25 -13.01
C LYS A 164 -15.76 -25.28 -11.87
N ASP A 165 -14.65 -25.39 -11.15
CA ASP A 165 -14.52 -26.27 -9.98
C ASP A 165 -15.04 -25.54 -8.73
N PHE A 166 -16.36 -25.56 -8.54
CA PHE A 166 -16.99 -24.82 -7.44
C PHE A 166 -16.71 -25.39 -6.05
N ILE A 167 -16.30 -26.66 -5.96
CA ILE A 167 -15.85 -27.24 -4.69
C ILE A 167 -14.50 -26.62 -4.33
N LEU A 168 -13.56 -26.58 -5.29
CA LEU A 168 -12.27 -25.94 -5.09
C LEU A 168 -12.40 -24.43 -4.82
N VAL A 169 -13.29 -23.73 -5.52
CA VAL A 169 -13.59 -22.31 -5.23
C VAL A 169 -14.05 -22.13 -3.78
N ALA A 170 -14.96 -23.00 -3.32
CA ALA A 170 -15.44 -22.95 -1.94
C ALA A 170 -14.33 -23.25 -0.93
N ASP A 171 -13.47 -24.24 -1.21
CA ASP A 171 -12.33 -24.60 -0.36
C ASP A 171 -11.32 -23.46 -0.24
N ILE A 172 -10.90 -22.87 -1.37
CA ILE A 172 -9.96 -21.73 -1.39
C ILE A 172 -10.53 -20.55 -0.59
N LEU A 173 -11.81 -20.22 -0.79
CA LEU A 173 -12.46 -19.16 -0.01
C LEU A 173 -12.44 -19.48 1.49
N ASN A 174 -12.89 -20.69 1.86
CA ASN A 174 -13.14 -21.05 3.25
C ASN A 174 -11.87 -21.25 4.07
N TYR A 175 -10.81 -21.80 3.46
CA TYR A 175 -9.60 -22.20 4.17
C TYR A 175 -8.43 -21.26 3.89
N GLU A 176 -8.21 -20.85 2.65
CA GLU A 176 -7.01 -20.09 2.28
C GLU A 176 -7.25 -18.58 2.42
N ILE A 177 -8.24 -18.04 1.70
CA ILE A 177 -8.54 -16.61 1.69
C ILE A 177 -9.01 -16.14 3.06
N LYS A 178 -9.88 -16.91 3.72
CA LYS A 178 -10.31 -16.59 5.09
C LYS A 178 -9.13 -16.51 6.05
N GLN A 179 -8.22 -17.50 6.02
CA GLN A 179 -7.03 -17.49 6.86
C GLN A 179 -6.14 -16.27 6.57
N SER A 180 -5.93 -15.94 5.30
CA SER A 180 -5.17 -14.74 4.92
C SER A 180 -5.82 -13.45 5.43
N ILE A 181 -7.16 -13.34 5.42
CA ILE A 181 -7.88 -12.18 5.98
C ILE A 181 -7.68 -12.11 7.50
N ASP A 182 -7.78 -13.23 8.21
CA ASP A 182 -7.52 -13.29 9.66
C ASP A 182 -6.08 -12.86 9.99
N GLU A 183 -5.11 -13.30 9.19
CA GLU A 183 -3.71 -12.88 9.30
C GLU A 183 -3.53 -11.39 9.03
N LEU A 184 -4.18 -10.84 7.98
CA LEU A 184 -4.15 -9.41 7.71
C LEU A 184 -4.72 -8.58 8.86
N ILE A 185 -5.82 -9.01 9.48
CA ILE A 185 -6.38 -8.29 10.64
C ILE A 185 -5.36 -8.21 11.77
N ARG A 186 -4.65 -9.31 12.05
CA ARG A 186 -3.58 -9.32 13.07
C ARG A 186 -2.44 -8.38 12.69
N GLU A 187 -1.96 -8.43 11.46
CA GLU A 187 -0.84 -7.59 11.01
C GLU A 187 -1.21 -6.10 10.93
N VAL A 188 -2.45 -5.77 10.56
CA VAL A 188 -2.93 -4.37 10.54
C VAL A 188 -3.03 -3.81 11.96
N SER A 189 -3.30 -4.63 12.98
CA SER A 189 -3.27 -4.17 14.37
C SER A 189 -1.87 -3.72 14.82
N VAL A 190 -0.81 -4.25 14.21
CA VAL A 190 0.56 -3.78 14.48
C VAL A 190 0.76 -2.35 13.97
N LEU A 191 0.15 -1.99 12.83
CA LEU A 191 0.19 -0.62 12.30
C LEU A 191 -0.43 0.37 13.29
N THR A 192 -1.54 0.03 13.93
CA THR A 192 -2.18 0.91 14.92
C THR A 192 -1.28 1.19 16.13
N HIS A 193 -0.39 0.28 16.51
CA HIS A 193 0.54 0.47 17.62
C HIS A 193 1.83 1.21 17.24
N LEU A 194 2.18 1.27 15.94
CA LEU A 194 3.28 2.11 15.47
C LEU A 194 2.96 3.61 15.65
N GLU A 195 1.69 3.97 15.62
CA GLU A 195 1.20 5.34 15.84
C GLU A 195 1.45 5.84 17.28
N GLU A 196 1.47 4.94 18.26
CA GLU A 196 1.53 5.27 19.69
C GLU A 196 2.96 5.47 20.19
N LYS A 197 3.95 4.81 19.57
CA LYS A 197 5.35 4.87 20.02
C LYS A 197 6.14 6.08 19.53
N GLU A 198 5.72 6.72 18.44
CA GLU A 198 6.38 7.96 17.97
C GLU A 198 6.00 9.20 18.82
N ASP A 199 4.96 9.14 19.66
CA ASP A 199 4.59 10.25 20.58
C ASP A 199 5.52 10.38 21.80
N TYR A 200 6.37 9.38 22.09
CA TYR A 200 7.29 9.41 23.24
C TYR A 200 8.75 9.67 22.87
N ALA A 201 9.04 9.91 21.57
CA ALA A 201 10.40 10.06 21.06
C ALA A 201 10.75 11.47 20.54
N ASN A 202 9.84 12.44 20.70
CA ASN A 202 10.10 13.86 20.45
C ASN A 202 10.12 14.66 21.76
#